data_AF-A0A2B7YQC5-F1
#
_entry.id   AF-A0A2B7YQC5-F1
#
_cell.length_a   1.000
_cell.length_b   1.000
_cell.length_c   1.000
_cell.angle_alpha   90.00
_cell.angle_beta   90.00
_cell.angle_gamma   90.00
#
_symmetry.space_group_name_H-M   'P 1'
#
loop_
_entity.id
_entity.type
_entity.pdbx_description
1 polymer ?
#
loop_
_entity_poly.entity_id
_entity_poly.type
_entity_poly.pdbx_seq_one_letter_code
_entity_poly.pdbx_strand_id
1 'polypeptide(L)'
;MTPSGPKHRHTSSIKASRPRSSTKGPLDAPDENVLPTSAAGDTVSSPRSRVESPIEWSHISAASSARNSTFSDVDTISTAVNKNFSFLLRPDIFHPLSQLEISPAFREKLSSPSANEPSATSLATLDKLLNNGHFLHAAHFSAAVLTSSALSPTDHESIFSLLYIRLACLELTGNTLLAAQEAKALEDLSSSFYFIDAELDAAAIGQDEASQARPRHIVPWPLRVLAVRLQSIGFGDARRGIQGLYELGLEPRRELSRNGITAEEKVVWKSRLEDLGIRVVNALVEMGDLDGARRSLASLTAPSRGSERDITRMALLYLKVGDVDAARKLLESRPEDDGNLLHPLLSMAEGKYDEAVMAWKTLRESNIGKPDEPLISQNLAVCLLYTGKLNESRDLLESLIESNHSFQSLTFNLATVYELSSDKSRALKLRLTERIAKHPPSADKNWERPNVDFKI
;
A
#
# COMPACT_ATOMS: atom_id res chain seq x y z
N MET A 1 -8.92 -88.53 17.29
CA MET A 1 -10.01 -87.97 18.12
C MET A 1 -10.48 -86.67 17.47
N THR A 2 -11.77 -86.57 17.14
CA THR A 2 -12.53 -85.36 16.76
C THR A 2 -13.46 -84.99 17.94
N PRO A 3 -14.21 -83.86 17.99
CA PRO A 3 -14.46 -82.77 17.01
C PRO A 3 -13.67 -81.47 17.36
N SER A 4 -13.98 -80.21 16.97
CA SER A 4 -15.13 -79.59 16.27
C SER A 4 -14.76 -78.31 15.48
N GLY A 5 -15.77 -77.59 14.95
CA GLY A 5 -15.66 -76.25 14.33
C GLY A 5 -16.16 -75.11 15.24
N PRO A 6 -16.48 -73.90 14.72
CA PRO A 6 -16.67 -73.52 13.30
C PRO A 6 -15.85 -72.29 12.82
N LYS A 7 -16.00 -71.95 11.53
CA LYS A 7 -15.37 -70.80 10.86
C LYS A 7 -16.03 -69.47 11.26
N HIS A 8 -15.26 -68.49 11.73
CA HIS A 8 -15.69 -67.09 11.80
C HIS A 8 -15.01 -66.23 10.73
N ARG A 9 -15.80 -65.71 9.79
CA ARG A 9 -15.38 -64.81 8.71
C ARG A 9 -15.64 -63.36 9.14
N HIS A 10 -14.65 -62.70 9.72
CA HIS A 10 -14.77 -61.27 10.05
C HIS A 10 -14.23 -60.39 8.93
N THR A 11 -15.15 -59.88 8.11
CA THR A 11 -14.91 -58.74 7.22
C THR A 11 -14.79 -57.47 8.07
N SER A 12 -13.58 -57.05 8.40
CA SER A 12 -13.33 -55.79 9.09
C SER A 12 -13.60 -54.61 8.16
N SER A 13 -14.70 -53.90 8.41
CA SER A 13 -15.01 -52.62 7.76
C SER A 13 -13.87 -51.64 7.97
N ILE A 14 -13.24 -51.19 6.88
CA ILE A 14 -12.27 -50.10 6.89
C ILE A 14 -13.06 -48.82 7.14
N LYS A 15 -13.06 -48.34 8.39
CA LYS A 15 -13.56 -47.01 8.72
C LYS A 15 -12.69 -45.99 8.00
N ALA A 16 -13.28 -45.28 7.03
CA ALA A 16 -12.61 -44.19 6.33
C ALA A 16 -12.12 -43.15 7.35
N SER A 17 -10.81 -42.94 7.40
CA SER A 17 -10.21 -41.82 8.12
C SER A 17 -10.78 -40.52 7.56
N ARG A 18 -11.26 -39.62 8.44
CA ARG A 18 -11.73 -38.29 8.04
C ARG A 18 -10.66 -37.63 7.15
N PRO A 19 -11.04 -36.97 6.04
CA PRO A 19 -10.08 -36.19 5.28
C PRO A 19 -9.43 -35.16 6.21
N ARG A 20 -8.11 -34.97 6.08
CA ARG A 20 -7.40 -33.91 6.80
C ARG A 20 -8.10 -32.59 6.47
N SER A 21 -8.60 -31.90 7.49
CA SER A 21 -9.13 -30.54 7.32
C SER A 21 -8.05 -29.69 6.68
N SER A 22 -8.38 -28.99 5.58
CA SER A 22 -7.45 -28.05 4.95
C SER A 22 -6.97 -27.07 6.02
N THR A 23 -5.66 -27.00 6.24
CA THR A 23 -5.06 -26.08 7.18
C THR A 23 -5.05 -24.69 6.55
N LYS A 24 -6.20 -24.00 6.61
CA LYS A 24 -6.34 -22.63 6.13
C LYS A 24 -5.32 -21.72 6.83
N GLY A 25 -4.53 -20.99 6.07
CA GLY A 25 -3.51 -20.07 6.56
C GLY A 25 -4.11 -18.79 7.19
N PRO A 26 -3.28 -17.97 7.88
CA PRO A 26 -3.72 -16.73 8.53
C PRO A 26 -4.29 -15.64 7.61
N LEU A 27 -4.28 -15.82 6.28
CA LEU A 27 -4.81 -14.84 5.32
C LEU A 27 -5.92 -15.40 4.38
N ASP A 28 -6.16 -16.72 4.38
CA ASP A 28 -7.17 -17.39 3.53
C ASP A 28 -8.61 -16.96 3.87
N ALA A 29 -9.52 -16.93 2.89
CA ALA A 29 -10.92 -16.52 3.10
C ALA A 29 -11.64 -17.30 4.23
N PRO A 30 -12.31 -16.60 5.18
CA PRO A 30 -13.20 -17.24 6.15
C PRO A 30 -14.43 -17.83 5.42
N ASP A 31 -14.98 -18.92 5.94
CA ASP A 31 -16.21 -19.51 5.40
C ASP A 31 -17.42 -18.66 5.81
N GLU A 32 -17.80 -17.69 4.98
CA GLU A 32 -19.10 -17.02 5.13
C GLU A 32 -20.23 -18.02 4.77
N ASN A 33 -20.97 -18.41 5.80
CA ASN A 33 -22.21 -19.23 5.79
C ASN A 33 -22.10 -20.72 5.41
N VAL A 34 -21.89 -21.57 6.43
CA VAL A 34 -22.50 -22.91 6.46
C VAL A 34 -23.78 -22.85 7.28
N LEU A 35 -24.91 -22.56 6.62
CA LEU A 35 -26.26 -22.81 7.13
C LEU A 35 -26.99 -23.74 6.15
N PRO A 36 -27.82 -24.68 6.65
CA PRO A 36 -28.27 -25.81 5.86
C PRO A 36 -29.33 -25.44 4.81
N THR A 37 -29.21 -26.07 3.65
CA THR A 37 -30.10 -25.92 2.49
C THR A 37 -31.56 -26.21 2.86
N SER A 38 -32.48 -25.30 2.55
CA SER A 38 -33.93 -25.53 2.57
C SER A 38 -34.57 -24.80 1.39
N ALA A 39 -35.43 -25.49 0.64
CA ALA A 39 -35.92 -25.02 -0.66
C ALA A 39 -37.32 -24.40 -0.60
N ALA A 40 -37.43 -23.18 -1.13
CA ALA A 40 -38.60 -22.50 -1.70
C ALA A 40 -38.02 -21.19 -2.31
N GLY A 41 -38.47 -20.59 -3.40
CA GLY A 41 -39.75 -20.65 -4.14
C GLY A 41 -39.92 -19.24 -4.72
N ASP A 42 -40.39 -19.10 -5.97
CA ASP A 42 -40.25 -17.87 -6.77
C ASP A 42 -40.79 -16.57 -6.13
N THR A 43 -40.16 -15.43 -6.46
CA THR A 43 -40.89 -14.31 -7.12
C THR A 43 -39.96 -13.23 -7.66
N VAL A 44 -40.24 -12.76 -8.88
CA VAL A 44 -39.58 -11.61 -9.53
C VAL A 44 -40.17 -10.30 -9.00
N SER A 45 -39.34 -9.30 -8.69
CA SER A 45 -39.75 -7.90 -8.56
C SER A 45 -38.57 -6.93 -8.72
N SER A 46 -38.59 -6.12 -9.78
CA SER A 46 -37.74 -4.92 -9.90
C SER A 46 -38.29 -3.78 -9.04
N PRO A 47 -37.43 -2.82 -8.64
CA PRO A 47 -37.77 -1.45 -9.04
C PRO A 47 -36.58 -0.59 -9.50
N ARG A 48 -36.81 0.07 -10.65
CA ARG A 48 -36.41 1.44 -11.02
C ARG A 48 -35.21 2.12 -10.32
N SER A 49 -34.17 2.33 -11.13
CA SER A 49 -33.54 3.64 -11.40
C SER A 49 -33.44 4.65 -10.26
N ARG A 50 -32.24 4.79 -9.70
CA ARG A 50 -31.77 6.03 -9.06
C ARG A 50 -30.58 6.55 -9.86
N VAL A 51 -30.58 7.85 -10.17
CA VAL A 51 -29.48 8.50 -10.88
C VAL A 51 -28.28 8.58 -9.94
N GLU A 52 -27.15 8.02 -10.36
CA GLU A 52 -25.88 8.07 -9.62
C GLU A 52 -24.98 9.18 -10.17
N SER A 53 -24.30 9.87 -9.25
CA SER A 53 -23.31 10.90 -9.55
C SER A 53 -22.01 10.26 -10.03
N PRO A 54 -21.30 10.80 -11.04
CA PRO A 54 -19.98 10.29 -11.42
C PRO A 54 -18.98 10.46 -10.27
N ILE A 55 -18.37 9.36 -9.82
CA ILE A 55 -17.41 9.34 -8.70
C ILE A 55 -15.99 9.58 -9.21
N GLU A 56 -15.23 10.32 -8.42
CA GLU A 56 -13.86 10.72 -8.71
C GLU A 56 -12.88 9.53 -8.57
N TRP A 57 -12.11 9.28 -9.62
CA TRP A 57 -10.92 8.47 -9.52
C TRP A 57 -9.86 9.31 -8.82
N SER A 58 -9.68 9.05 -7.53
CA SER A 58 -8.48 9.51 -6.83
C SER A 58 -7.29 8.72 -7.39
N HIS A 59 -6.22 9.45 -7.70
CA HIS A 59 -4.90 8.85 -7.93
C HIS A 59 -4.51 7.95 -6.75
N ILE A 60 -3.37 7.27 -6.91
CA ILE A 60 -2.62 6.73 -5.76
C ILE A 60 -2.03 7.92 -4.97
N SER A 61 -2.93 8.64 -4.32
CA SER A 61 -2.76 9.80 -3.45
C SER A 61 -3.09 9.35 -2.05
N ALA A 62 -2.24 9.68 -1.09
CA ALA A 62 -2.58 9.51 0.33
C ALA A 62 -3.83 10.36 0.62
N ALA A 63 -4.93 9.71 1.02
CA ALA A 63 -6.28 10.27 0.99
C ALA A 63 -6.37 11.70 1.56
N SER A 64 -6.65 12.65 0.66
CA SER A 64 -6.77 14.08 0.95
C SER A 64 -8.15 14.44 1.52
N SER A 65 -8.60 13.75 2.58
CA SER A 65 -9.75 14.12 3.42
C SER A 65 -9.82 13.34 4.73
N ALA A 66 -8.81 13.52 5.62
CA ALA A 66 -8.86 13.28 7.08
C ALA A 66 -7.46 13.39 7.74
N ARG A 67 -6.68 14.45 7.47
CA ARG A 67 -5.26 14.53 7.90
C ARG A 67 -5.02 15.03 9.34
N ASN A 68 -5.98 14.84 10.26
CA ASN A 68 -5.81 15.19 11.69
C ASN A 68 -5.52 13.98 12.60
N SER A 69 -5.48 12.76 12.06
CA SER A 69 -4.76 11.65 12.68
C SER A 69 -4.10 10.80 11.60
N THR A 70 -2.79 10.55 11.73
CA THR A 70 -2.05 9.62 10.85
C THR A 70 -2.45 8.16 11.10
N PHE A 71 -3.19 7.90 12.19
CA PHE A 71 -3.53 6.58 12.70
C PHE A 71 -5.05 6.47 12.94
N SER A 72 -5.59 5.26 12.88
CA SER A 72 -7.02 5.03 13.17
C SER A 72 -7.25 5.17 14.68
N ASP A 73 -8.45 5.57 15.10
CA ASP A 73 -8.81 5.58 16.54
C ASP A 73 -8.64 4.20 17.21
N VAL A 74 -8.69 3.12 16.42
CA VAL A 74 -8.39 1.74 16.86
C VAL A 74 -6.92 1.57 17.28
N ASP A 75 -6.00 2.35 16.70
CA ASP A 75 -4.58 2.41 17.05
C ASP A 75 -4.29 3.34 18.25
N THR A 76 -5.21 4.25 18.60
CA THR A 76 -5.03 5.23 19.68
C THR A 76 -5.15 4.57 21.06
N ILE A 77 -4.23 4.92 21.97
CA ILE A 77 -4.14 4.33 23.31
C ILE A 77 -4.38 5.41 24.36
N SER A 78 -5.55 5.35 25.01
CA SER A 78 -5.92 6.31 26.06
C SER A 78 -5.21 6.07 27.40
N THR A 79 -4.53 4.94 27.57
CA THR A 79 -3.81 4.55 28.80
C THR A 79 -2.36 4.99 28.80
N ALA A 80 -1.88 5.48 29.95
CA ALA A 80 -0.54 6.04 30.06
C ALA A 80 0.58 4.97 29.94
N VAL A 81 1.31 4.98 28.83
CA VAL A 81 2.41 4.04 28.56
C VAL A 81 3.68 4.47 29.29
N ASN A 82 3.96 3.83 30.44
CA ASN A 82 5.22 4.04 31.17
C ASN A 82 6.35 3.13 30.65
N LYS A 83 6.73 3.31 29.38
CA LYS A 83 7.87 2.60 28.74
C LYS A 83 8.85 3.61 28.16
N ASN A 84 10.13 3.24 28.13
CA ASN A 84 11.22 4.11 27.74
C ASN A 84 11.73 3.75 26.33
N PHE A 85 11.56 4.68 25.39
CA PHE A 85 11.91 4.56 23.98
C PHE A 85 13.16 5.36 23.60
N SER A 86 14.00 5.76 24.58
CA SER A 86 15.26 6.48 24.36
C SER A 86 16.21 5.79 23.37
N PHE A 87 16.13 4.47 23.24
CA PHE A 87 16.89 3.71 22.25
C PHE A 87 16.57 4.11 20.80
N LEU A 88 15.36 4.64 20.52
CA LEU A 88 14.93 5.16 19.21
C LEU A 88 15.32 6.63 18.98
N LEU A 89 15.74 7.36 20.01
CA LEU A 89 16.11 8.78 19.93
C LEU A 89 17.61 8.99 19.65
N ARG A 90 18.37 7.90 19.46
CA ARG A 90 19.82 7.94 19.36
C ARG A 90 20.26 8.39 17.96
N PRO A 91 21.18 9.38 17.83
CA PRO A 91 21.60 9.88 16.52
C PRO A 91 22.27 8.85 15.60
N ASP A 92 22.85 7.77 16.13
CA ASP A 92 23.50 6.72 15.34
C ASP A 92 22.54 5.86 14.52
N ILE A 93 21.22 5.95 14.80
CA ILE A 93 20.20 5.30 13.97
C ILE A 93 20.05 6.02 12.64
N PHE A 94 20.02 7.35 12.64
CA PHE A 94 19.50 8.13 11.52
C PHE A 94 20.60 8.56 10.54
N HIS A 95 20.53 8.05 9.32
CA HIS A 95 21.52 8.30 8.30
C HIS A 95 21.39 9.73 7.73
N PRO A 96 22.52 10.43 7.47
CA PRO A 96 22.51 11.74 6.85
C PRO A 96 22.06 11.63 5.39
N LEU A 97 21.18 12.54 4.97
CA LEU A 97 20.60 12.52 3.62
C LEU A 97 21.42 13.39 2.66
N SER A 98 21.56 12.92 1.42
CA SER A 98 22.34 13.58 0.37
C SER A 98 21.43 14.12 -0.73
N GLN A 99 21.81 15.25 -1.33
CA GLN A 99 21.17 15.80 -2.53
C GLN A 99 22.04 15.69 -3.79
N LEU A 100 23.12 14.91 -3.75
CA LEU A 100 24.02 14.74 -4.91
C LEU A 100 23.31 14.08 -6.10
N GLU A 101 22.39 13.16 -5.84
CA GLU A 101 21.60 12.46 -6.86
C GLU A 101 20.37 13.25 -7.31
N ILE A 102 19.96 14.27 -6.55
CA ILE A 102 18.88 15.21 -6.93
C ILE A 102 19.38 16.15 -8.01
N SER A 103 18.54 16.39 -9.03
CA SER A 103 18.86 17.31 -10.11
C SER A 103 19.05 18.74 -9.56
N PRO A 104 20.09 19.50 -10.00
CA PRO A 104 20.42 20.81 -9.43
C PRO A 104 19.25 21.81 -9.34
N ALA A 105 18.25 21.70 -10.22
CA ALA A 105 17.07 22.56 -10.24
C ALA A 105 16.13 22.39 -9.02
N PHE A 106 16.24 21.28 -8.27
CA PHE A 106 15.40 20.96 -7.10
C PHE A 106 16.21 20.94 -5.79
N ARG A 107 17.47 21.42 -5.79
CA ARG A 107 18.32 21.39 -4.59
C ARG A 107 18.02 22.58 -3.69
N GLU A 108 17.61 22.29 -2.47
CA GLU A 108 17.26 23.28 -1.45
C GLU A 108 17.99 22.96 -0.13
N LYS A 109 18.14 23.94 0.75
CA LYS A 109 18.90 23.75 1.98
C LYS A 109 18.09 22.91 2.99
N LEU A 110 18.58 21.70 3.26
CA LEU A 110 18.11 20.87 4.38
C LEU A 110 18.11 21.70 5.68
N SER A 111 16.94 21.78 6.31
CA SER A 111 16.70 22.57 7.51
C SER A 111 16.50 21.67 8.73
N SER A 112 16.86 22.18 9.90
CA SER A 112 16.74 21.52 11.20
C SER A 112 15.96 22.42 12.16
N PRO A 113 15.23 21.86 13.15
CA PRO A 113 14.61 22.65 14.20
C PRO A 113 15.67 23.41 15.00
N SER A 114 15.29 24.56 15.55
CA SER A 114 16.15 25.33 16.46
C SER A 114 16.23 24.66 17.84
N ALA A 115 17.33 24.87 18.57
CA ALA A 115 17.62 24.12 19.80
C ALA A 115 16.59 24.28 20.94
N ASN A 116 15.76 25.33 20.90
CA ASN A 116 14.71 25.62 21.87
C ASN A 116 13.30 25.69 21.21
N GLU A 117 13.12 25.04 20.06
CA GLU A 117 11.86 25.09 19.31
C GLU A 117 10.76 24.27 20.01
N PRO A 118 9.54 24.81 20.19
CA PRO A 118 8.42 24.02 20.69
C PRO A 118 8.07 22.87 19.73
N SER A 119 7.74 21.70 20.29
CA SER A 119 7.33 20.51 19.53
C SER A 119 6.19 20.81 18.56
N ALA A 120 5.18 21.58 18.97
CA ALA A 120 4.07 22.01 18.12
C ALA A 120 4.51 22.82 16.88
N THR A 121 5.56 23.66 17.00
CA THR A 121 6.10 24.43 15.87
C THR A 121 6.90 23.54 14.91
N SER A 122 7.62 22.57 15.45
CA SER A 122 8.29 21.54 14.65
C SER A 122 7.28 20.67 13.87
N LEU A 123 6.19 20.24 14.52
CA LEU A 123 5.12 19.47 13.85
C LEU A 123 4.44 20.28 12.75
N ALA A 124 4.05 21.54 13.00
CA ALA A 124 3.46 22.40 11.98
C ALA A 124 4.41 22.66 10.78
N THR A 125 5.74 22.69 11.03
CA THR A 125 6.75 22.80 9.96
C THR A 125 6.83 21.50 9.16
N LEU A 126 6.77 20.34 9.81
CA LEU A 126 6.74 19.03 9.17
C LEU A 126 5.48 18.86 8.31
N ASP A 127 4.30 19.24 8.82
CA ASP A 127 3.04 19.22 8.06
C ASP A 127 3.12 20.10 6.81
N LYS A 128 3.76 21.28 6.90
CA LYS A 128 3.99 22.14 5.74
C LYS A 128 4.88 21.47 4.68
N LEU A 129 5.95 20.79 5.09
CA LEU A 129 6.82 20.04 4.17
C LEU A 129 6.06 18.91 3.48
N LEU A 130 5.25 18.15 4.23
CA LEU A 130 4.43 17.05 3.72
C LEU A 130 3.30 17.54 2.79
N ASN A 131 2.68 18.69 3.07
CA ASN A 131 1.65 19.29 2.22
C ASN A 131 2.22 19.88 0.92
N ASN A 132 3.51 20.22 0.88
CA ASN A 132 4.20 20.69 -0.30
C ASN A 132 4.89 19.56 -1.12
N GLY A 133 4.92 18.33 -0.59
CA GLY A 133 5.59 17.20 -1.26
C GLY A 133 7.13 17.16 -1.08
N HIS A 134 7.67 17.94 -0.14
CA HIS A 134 9.10 17.96 0.19
C HIS A 134 9.49 16.77 1.08
N PHE A 135 9.31 15.55 0.57
CA PHE A 135 9.48 14.33 1.35
C PHE A 135 10.93 14.13 1.84
N LEU A 136 11.96 14.53 1.08
CA LEU A 136 13.34 14.38 1.56
C LEU A 136 13.62 15.33 2.73
N HIS A 137 13.10 16.56 2.64
CA HIS A 137 13.19 17.54 3.73
C HIS A 137 12.39 17.09 4.95
N ALA A 138 11.20 16.51 4.76
CA ALA A 138 10.41 15.93 5.85
C ALA A 138 11.16 14.78 6.54
N ALA A 139 11.75 13.84 5.79
CA ALA A 139 12.57 12.75 6.34
C ALA A 139 13.76 13.27 7.15
N HIS A 140 14.48 14.28 6.64
CA HIS A 140 15.56 14.95 7.35
C HIS A 140 15.07 15.60 8.66
N PHE A 141 14.01 16.40 8.57
CA PHE A 141 13.47 17.14 9.70
C PHE A 141 12.94 16.21 10.79
N SER A 142 12.24 15.12 10.44
CA SER A 142 11.78 14.10 11.40
C SER A 142 12.93 13.48 12.20
N ALA A 143 14.08 13.15 11.58
CA ALA A 143 15.25 12.69 12.34
C ALA A 143 15.81 13.78 13.24
N ALA A 144 15.92 15.01 12.75
CA ALA A 144 16.43 16.11 13.54
C ALA A 144 15.57 16.39 14.79
N VAL A 145 14.24 16.24 14.68
CA VAL A 145 13.31 16.28 15.84
C VAL A 145 13.47 15.04 16.74
N LEU A 146 13.54 13.82 16.18
CA LEU A 146 13.75 12.57 16.94
C LEU A 146 15.06 12.56 17.75
N THR A 147 16.11 13.21 17.24
CA THR A 147 17.41 13.34 17.93
C THR A 147 17.54 14.58 18.81
N SER A 148 16.50 15.42 18.86
CA SER A 148 16.49 16.62 19.69
C SER A 148 16.15 16.27 21.15
N SER A 149 16.57 17.13 22.08
CA SER A 149 16.17 17.05 23.49
C SER A 149 14.72 17.52 23.76
N ALA A 150 13.92 17.78 22.72
CA ALA A 150 12.56 18.29 22.86
C ALA A 150 11.50 17.20 23.10
N LEU A 151 11.82 15.92 22.82
CA LEU A 151 10.91 14.79 23.03
C LEU A 151 11.18 14.09 24.36
N SER A 152 10.12 13.71 25.07
CA SER A 152 10.23 12.80 26.20
C SER A 152 10.51 11.37 25.71
N PRO A 153 11.45 10.61 26.30
CA PRO A 153 11.62 9.19 26.01
C PRO A 153 10.38 8.31 26.27
N THR A 154 9.35 8.83 26.94
CA THR A 154 8.08 8.13 27.17
C THR A 154 6.95 8.53 26.22
N ASP A 155 7.17 9.54 25.36
CA ASP A 155 6.17 10.03 24.41
C ASP A 155 6.14 9.15 23.14
N HIS A 156 5.60 7.94 23.33
CA HIS A 156 5.54 6.92 22.30
C HIS A 156 4.73 7.35 21.06
N GLU A 157 3.67 8.15 21.21
CA GLU A 157 2.84 8.63 20.10
C GLU A 157 3.65 9.53 19.17
N SER A 158 4.30 10.57 19.71
CA SER A 158 5.17 11.46 18.92
C SER A 158 6.34 10.70 18.30
N ILE A 159 6.98 9.79 19.04
CA ILE A 159 8.14 9.02 18.58
C ILE A 159 7.76 8.11 17.40
N PHE A 160 6.68 7.33 17.52
CA PHE A 160 6.24 6.45 16.46
C PHE A 160 5.64 7.21 15.27
N SER A 161 4.98 8.35 15.49
CA SER A 161 4.52 9.24 14.42
C SER A 161 5.69 9.77 13.59
N LEU A 162 6.70 10.36 14.25
CA LEU A 162 7.89 10.91 13.58
C LEU A 162 8.72 9.82 12.88
N LEU A 163 8.87 8.65 13.49
CA LEU A 163 9.58 7.52 12.89
C LEU A 163 8.82 6.99 11.66
N TYR A 164 7.50 6.87 11.73
CA TYR A 164 6.68 6.49 10.58
C TYR A 164 6.81 7.51 9.43
N ILE A 165 6.69 8.80 9.73
CA ILE A 165 6.86 9.88 8.74
C ILE A 165 8.25 9.79 8.09
N ARG A 166 9.32 9.62 8.89
CA ARG A 166 10.68 9.48 8.35
C ARG A 166 10.80 8.27 7.42
N LEU A 167 10.42 7.07 7.87
CA LEU A 167 10.57 5.84 7.10
C LEU A 167 9.72 5.89 5.81
N ALA A 168 8.49 6.40 5.88
CA ALA A 168 7.62 6.58 4.72
C ALA A 168 8.17 7.60 3.71
N CYS A 169 8.73 8.72 4.19
CA CYS A 169 9.35 9.72 3.32
C CYS A 169 10.65 9.23 2.67
N LEU A 170 11.41 8.37 3.35
CA LEU A 170 12.57 7.69 2.74
C LEU A 170 12.13 6.73 1.62
N GLU A 171 11.07 5.92 1.81
CA GLU A 171 10.48 5.11 0.72
C GLU A 171 10.02 5.99 -0.45
N LEU A 172 9.26 7.07 -0.20
CA LEU A 172 8.73 7.97 -1.23
C LEU A 172 9.81 8.74 -2.02
N THR A 173 11.04 8.80 -1.51
CA THR A 173 12.19 9.44 -2.17
C THR A 173 13.19 8.43 -2.76
N GLY A 174 12.87 7.13 -2.72
CA GLY A 174 13.76 6.05 -3.23
C GLY A 174 14.90 5.67 -2.28
N ASN A 175 14.94 6.20 -1.06
CA ASN A 175 15.95 5.91 -0.04
C ASN A 175 15.62 4.62 0.75
N THR A 176 15.05 3.62 0.09
CA THR A 176 14.59 2.35 0.67
C THR A 176 15.65 1.63 1.50
N LEU A 177 16.92 1.65 1.06
CA LEU A 177 18.00 0.99 1.80
C LEU A 177 18.32 1.68 3.14
N LEU A 178 18.20 3.00 3.21
CA LEU A 178 18.35 3.75 4.47
C LEU A 178 17.15 3.47 5.37
N ALA A 179 15.93 3.51 4.83
CA ALA A 179 14.71 3.15 5.57
C ALA A 179 14.79 1.72 6.16
N ALA A 180 15.32 0.77 5.37
CA ALA A 180 15.53 -0.61 5.76
C ALA A 180 16.61 -0.82 6.83
N GLN A 181 17.65 0.04 6.84
CA GLN A 181 18.66 0.05 7.92
C GLN A 181 18.07 0.64 9.21
N GLU A 182 17.32 1.73 9.12
CA GLU A 182 16.74 2.45 10.24
C GLU A 182 15.60 1.68 10.93
N ALA A 183 14.75 1.00 10.14
CA ALA A 183 13.69 0.16 10.67
C ALA A 183 14.17 -1.01 11.55
N LYS A 184 15.47 -1.35 11.52
CA LYS A 184 16.07 -2.33 12.45
C LYS A 184 16.10 -1.82 13.90
N ALA A 185 16.06 -0.51 14.12
CA ALA A 185 15.99 0.06 15.46
C ALA A 185 14.68 -0.25 16.19
N LEU A 186 13.63 -0.69 15.47
CA LEU A 186 12.40 -1.24 16.06
C LEU A 186 12.54 -2.68 16.56
N GLU A 187 13.71 -3.30 16.38
CA GLU A 187 14.04 -4.65 16.83
C GLU A 187 12.93 -5.67 16.53
N ASP A 188 12.52 -6.47 17.52
CA ASP A 188 11.43 -7.43 17.42
C ASP A 188 10.11 -6.82 17.91
N LEU A 189 9.26 -6.43 16.96
CA LEU A 189 7.91 -5.92 17.23
C LEU A 189 6.97 -6.97 17.85
N SER A 190 7.31 -8.27 17.85
CA SER A 190 6.53 -9.29 18.56
C SER A 190 6.85 -9.38 20.05
N SER A 191 7.90 -8.69 20.51
CA SER A 191 8.30 -8.62 21.92
C SER A 191 7.21 -8.04 22.81
N SER A 192 7.05 -8.61 24.02
CA SER A 192 6.15 -8.07 25.07
C SER A 192 6.46 -6.62 25.46
N PHE A 193 7.67 -6.13 25.15
CA PHE A 193 8.01 -4.71 25.27
C PHE A 193 7.04 -3.79 24.51
N TYR A 194 6.46 -4.24 23.40
CA TYR A 194 5.52 -3.43 22.61
C TYR A 194 4.03 -3.61 22.97
N PHE A 195 3.69 -4.38 24.02
CA PHE A 195 2.31 -4.61 24.44
C PHE A 195 1.98 -4.02 25.81
N ILE A 196 0.80 -3.44 25.99
CA ILE A 196 0.27 -3.06 27.31
C ILE A 196 -0.37 -4.31 27.92
N ASP A 197 -0.06 -4.62 29.19
CA ASP A 197 -0.68 -5.76 29.87
C ASP A 197 -2.18 -5.51 30.13
N ALA A 198 -3.00 -6.53 29.88
CA ALA A 198 -4.46 -6.47 29.98
C ALA A 198 -4.95 -5.98 31.34
N GLU A 199 -4.25 -6.31 32.43
CA GLU A 199 -4.63 -5.94 33.80
C GLU A 199 -4.51 -4.42 34.05
N LEU A 200 -3.61 -3.72 33.34
CA LEU A 200 -3.43 -2.28 33.43
C LEU A 200 -4.48 -1.52 32.61
N ASP A 201 -4.89 -2.05 31.46
CA ASP A 201 -5.99 -1.50 30.65
C ASP A 201 -7.34 -1.69 31.38
N ALA A 202 -7.57 -2.86 31.99
CA ALA A 202 -8.74 -3.15 32.82
C ALA A 202 -8.90 -2.17 34.00
N ALA A 203 -7.79 -1.75 34.63
CA ALA A 203 -7.81 -0.81 35.74
C ALA A 203 -8.26 0.61 35.33
N ALA A 204 -8.17 0.97 34.05
CA ALA A 204 -8.63 2.26 33.52
C ALA A 204 -10.08 2.23 33.02
N ILE A 205 -10.58 1.07 32.58
CA ILE A 205 -11.88 0.94 31.88
C ILE A 205 -13.02 0.56 32.83
N GLY A 206 -12.72 0.02 34.02
CA GLY A 206 -13.71 -0.30 35.06
C GLY A 206 -14.10 -1.78 35.11
N GLN A 207 -14.73 -2.18 36.22
CA GLN A 207 -14.79 -3.61 36.61
C GLN A 207 -15.62 -4.50 35.69
N ASP A 208 -16.62 -3.96 34.97
CA ASP A 208 -17.48 -4.76 34.09
C ASP A 208 -16.79 -5.20 32.78
N GLU A 209 -15.82 -4.42 32.27
CA GLU A 209 -15.08 -4.75 31.04
C GLU A 209 -13.72 -5.42 31.29
N ALA A 210 -13.28 -5.51 32.55
CA ALA A 210 -12.01 -6.14 32.94
C ALA A 210 -11.84 -7.59 32.45
N SER A 211 -12.94 -8.30 32.21
CA SER A 211 -12.95 -9.66 31.65
C SER A 211 -12.65 -9.75 30.14
N GLN A 212 -12.62 -8.60 29.44
CA GLN A 212 -12.35 -8.50 28.01
C GLN A 212 -11.01 -7.82 27.69
N ALA A 213 -10.31 -7.28 28.68
CA ALA A 213 -9.03 -6.63 28.47
C ALA A 213 -8.01 -7.60 27.86
N ARG A 214 -7.25 -7.11 26.87
CA ARG A 214 -6.32 -7.89 26.04
C ARG A 214 -5.04 -7.09 25.85
N PRO A 215 -3.90 -7.76 25.59
CA PRO A 215 -2.67 -7.06 25.31
C PRO A 215 -2.78 -6.22 24.03
N ARG A 216 -2.76 -4.90 24.15
CA ARG A 216 -2.82 -3.95 23.02
C ARG A 216 -1.41 -3.58 22.56
N HIS A 217 -1.21 -3.52 21.25
CA HIS A 217 0.08 -3.18 20.66
C HIS A 217 0.29 -1.66 20.62
N ILE A 218 1.41 -1.19 21.18
CA ILE A 218 1.73 0.24 21.36
C ILE A 218 2.17 0.90 20.04
N VAL A 219 2.88 0.18 19.18
CA VAL A 219 3.25 0.69 17.83
C VAL A 219 2.02 0.69 16.90
N PRO A 220 1.67 1.84 16.27
CA PRO A 220 0.51 1.93 15.38
C PRO A 220 0.59 0.99 14.18
N TRP A 221 -0.57 0.51 13.72
CA TRP A 221 -0.67 -0.46 12.61
C TRP A 221 0.11 -0.06 11.34
N PRO A 222 0.05 1.20 10.83
CA PRO A 222 0.80 1.58 9.62
C PRO A 222 2.31 1.43 9.77
N LEU A 223 2.86 1.76 10.94
CA LEU A 223 4.29 1.62 11.22
C LEU A 223 4.69 0.14 11.32
N ARG A 224 3.84 -0.72 11.91
CA ARG A 224 4.10 -2.17 11.95
C ARG A 224 4.15 -2.80 10.56
N VAL A 225 3.19 -2.47 9.71
CA VAL A 225 3.14 -2.96 8.32
C VAL A 225 4.33 -2.47 7.50
N LEU A 226 4.74 -1.20 7.68
CA LEU A 226 5.93 -0.64 7.03
C LEU A 226 7.23 -1.30 7.55
N ALA A 227 7.34 -1.50 8.87
CA ALA A 227 8.51 -2.12 9.49
C ALA A 227 8.73 -3.56 9.02
N VAL A 228 7.68 -4.39 8.90
CA VAL A 228 7.81 -5.77 8.37
C VAL A 228 8.43 -5.79 6.96
N ARG A 229 8.06 -4.85 6.09
CA ARG A 229 8.69 -4.68 4.77
C ARG A 229 10.14 -4.23 4.90
N LEU A 230 10.38 -3.13 5.62
CA LEU A 230 11.71 -2.50 5.68
C LEU A 230 12.75 -3.40 6.36
N GLN A 231 12.35 -4.13 7.41
CA GLN A 231 13.21 -5.10 8.07
C GLN A 231 13.53 -6.29 7.16
N SER A 232 12.59 -6.80 6.36
CA SER A 232 12.88 -7.93 5.44
C SER A 232 13.90 -7.54 4.37
N ILE A 233 13.80 -6.33 3.81
CA ILE A 233 14.80 -5.72 2.93
C ILE A 233 16.14 -5.56 3.69
N GLY A 234 16.09 -5.02 4.91
CA GLY A 234 17.28 -4.75 5.72
C GLY A 234 18.06 -6.00 6.13
N PHE A 235 17.37 -7.13 6.32
CA PHE A 235 17.99 -8.44 6.57
C PHE A 235 18.33 -9.20 5.28
N GLY A 236 17.91 -8.72 4.11
CA GLY A 236 18.12 -9.38 2.82
C GLY A 236 17.31 -10.67 2.65
N ASP A 237 16.20 -10.82 3.36
CA ASP A 237 15.37 -12.05 3.36
C ASP A 237 13.88 -11.71 3.18
N ALA A 238 13.41 -11.81 1.93
CA ALA A 238 12.02 -11.59 1.56
C ALA A 238 11.05 -12.55 2.27
N ARG A 239 11.49 -13.76 2.66
CA ARG A 239 10.63 -14.74 3.34
C ARG A 239 10.24 -14.26 4.74
N ARG A 240 11.13 -13.54 5.43
CA ARG A 240 10.81 -12.88 6.71
C ARG A 240 9.72 -11.82 6.55
N GLY A 241 9.70 -11.11 5.42
CA GLY A 241 8.64 -10.16 5.09
C GLY A 241 7.28 -10.86 4.93
N ILE A 242 7.24 -11.96 4.16
CA ILE A 242 6.02 -12.76 4.00
C ILE A 242 5.56 -13.33 5.35
N GLN A 243 6.47 -13.93 6.13
CA GLN A 243 6.19 -14.46 7.46
C GLN A 243 5.60 -13.39 8.39
N GLY A 244 6.24 -12.21 8.49
CA GLY A 244 5.77 -11.11 9.33
C GLY A 244 4.38 -10.58 8.92
N LEU A 245 4.04 -10.61 7.63
CA LEU A 245 2.69 -10.25 7.17
C LEU A 245 1.64 -11.29 7.60
N TYR A 246 1.98 -12.59 7.57
CA TYR A 246 1.12 -13.66 8.11
C TYR A 246 0.98 -13.58 9.64
N GLU A 247 2.04 -13.22 10.35
CA GLU A 247 2.04 -13.01 11.81
C GLU A 247 1.17 -11.81 12.20
N LEU A 248 1.30 -10.66 11.50
CA LEU A 248 0.40 -9.52 11.66
C LEU A 248 -1.07 -9.90 11.38
N GLY A 249 -1.35 -10.81 10.45
CA GLY A 249 -2.70 -11.29 10.14
C GLY A 249 -3.41 -12.03 11.30
N LEU A 250 -2.68 -12.48 12.32
CA LEU A 250 -3.25 -13.15 13.49
C LEU A 250 -4.06 -12.20 14.40
N GLU A 251 -3.66 -10.93 14.50
CA GLU A 251 -4.35 -9.93 15.33
C GLU A 251 -5.72 -9.54 14.74
N PRO A 252 -5.85 -9.09 13.46
CA PRO A 252 -7.16 -8.82 12.86
C PRO A 252 -8.13 -10.00 12.97
N ARG A 253 -7.66 -11.25 12.85
CA ARG A 253 -8.52 -12.42 13.03
C ARG A 253 -8.99 -12.62 14.46
N ARG A 254 -8.10 -12.41 15.44
CA ARG A 254 -8.44 -12.48 16.87
C ARG A 254 -9.48 -11.43 17.23
N GLU A 255 -9.35 -10.23 16.69
CA GLU A 255 -10.28 -9.13 16.94
C GLU A 255 -11.60 -9.30 16.16
N LEU A 256 -11.59 -9.76 14.90
CA LEU A 256 -12.81 -10.13 14.18
C LEU A 256 -13.59 -11.29 14.84
N SER A 257 -12.92 -12.12 15.65
CA SER A 257 -13.56 -13.16 16.48
C SER A 257 -14.00 -12.68 17.87
N ARG A 258 -13.83 -11.40 18.21
CA ARG A 258 -14.16 -10.83 19.52
C ARG A 258 -15.67 -10.61 19.65
N ASN A 259 -16.24 -11.14 20.73
CA ASN A 259 -17.61 -10.80 21.13
C ASN A 259 -17.67 -9.30 21.49
N GLY A 260 -18.67 -8.58 21.01
CA GLY A 260 -18.82 -7.14 21.31
C GLY A 260 -17.99 -6.19 20.43
N ILE A 261 -17.34 -6.67 19.36
CA ILE A 261 -16.73 -5.79 18.34
C ILE A 261 -17.76 -4.85 17.70
N THR A 262 -17.44 -3.57 17.58
CA THR A 262 -18.33 -2.59 16.93
C THR A 262 -18.33 -2.77 15.41
N ALA A 263 -19.34 -2.22 14.72
CA ALA A 263 -19.39 -2.26 13.26
C ALA A 263 -18.19 -1.55 12.60
N GLU A 264 -17.73 -0.45 13.20
CA GLU A 264 -16.61 0.36 12.71
C GLU A 264 -15.28 -0.37 12.87
N GLU A 265 -14.99 -0.90 14.06
CA GLU A 265 -13.83 -1.76 14.29
C GLU A 265 -13.81 -2.96 13.34
N LYS A 266 -14.97 -3.61 13.11
CA LYS A 266 -15.08 -4.76 12.22
C LYS A 266 -14.72 -4.39 10.77
N VAL A 267 -15.09 -3.20 10.30
CA VAL A 267 -14.67 -2.69 8.98
C VAL A 267 -13.16 -2.45 8.94
N VAL A 268 -12.59 -1.82 9.98
CA VAL A 268 -11.14 -1.57 10.08
C VAL A 268 -10.35 -2.89 10.06
N TRP A 269 -10.70 -3.86 10.88
CA TRP A 269 -9.99 -5.14 10.94
C TRP A 269 -10.17 -6.01 9.69
N LYS A 270 -11.34 -5.97 9.03
CA LYS A 270 -11.54 -6.64 7.73
C LYS A 270 -10.66 -6.01 6.64
N SER A 271 -10.67 -4.68 6.52
CA SER A 271 -9.83 -3.91 5.58
C SER A 271 -8.33 -4.16 5.81
N ARG A 272 -7.88 -4.24 7.07
CA ARG A 272 -6.50 -4.61 7.44
C ARG A 272 -6.11 -6.01 6.94
N LEU A 273 -7.00 -7.00 7.12
CA LEU A 273 -6.75 -8.38 6.69
C LEU A 273 -6.71 -8.51 5.15
N GLU A 274 -7.60 -7.80 4.45
CA GLU A 274 -7.64 -7.73 2.98
C GLU A 274 -6.36 -7.05 2.43
N ASP A 275 -5.92 -5.94 3.03
CA ASP A 275 -4.68 -5.24 2.66
C ASP A 275 -3.43 -6.10 2.88
N LEU A 276 -3.36 -6.88 3.97
CA LEU A 276 -2.27 -7.84 4.22
C LEU A 276 -2.23 -8.94 3.16
N GLY A 277 -3.39 -9.47 2.74
CA GLY A 277 -3.47 -10.46 1.65
C GLY A 277 -2.85 -9.94 0.36
N ILE A 278 -3.19 -8.72 -0.04
CA ILE A 278 -2.61 -8.06 -1.22
C ILE A 278 -1.10 -7.80 -1.05
N ARG A 279 -0.63 -7.41 0.15
CA ARG A 279 0.80 -7.22 0.44
C ARG A 279 1.61 -8.51 0.38
N VAL A 280 1.04 -9.64 0.81
CA VAL A 280 1.71 -10.95 0.66
C VAL A 280 1.85 -11.33 -0.81
N VAL A 281 0.84 -11.10 -1.65
CA VAL A 281 0.97 -11.30 -3.10
C VAL A 281 2.08 -10.41 -3.67
N ASN A 282 2.16 -9.13 -3.29
CA ASN A 282 3.24 -8.24 -3.73
C ASN A 282 4.63 -8.74 -3.28
N ALA A 283 4.77 -9.18 -2.02
CA ALA A 283 6.03 -9.71 -1.50
C ALA A 283 6.45 -11.02 -2.19
N LEU A 284 5.50 -11.87 -2.59
CA LEU A 284 5.75 -13.06 -3.40
C LEU A 284 6.24 -12.69 -4.81
N VAL A 285 5.66 -11.66 -5.43
CA VAL A 285 6.12 -11.11 -6.73
C VAL A 285 7.54 -10.55 -6.63
N GLU A 286 7.85 -9.77 -5.59
CA GLU A 286 9.20 -9.23 -5.34
C GLU A 286 10.23 -10.33 -5.06
N MET A 287 9.82 -11.43 -4.42
CA MET A 287 10.67 -12.62 -4.22
C MET A 287 10.84 -13.46 -5.50
N GLY A 288 10.05 -13.20 -6.54
CA GLY A 288 10.03 -13.97 -7.79
C GLY A 288 9.22 -15.28 -7.73
N ASP A 289 8.49 -15.55 -6.64
CA ASP A 289 7.58 -16.70 -6.54
C ASP A 289 6.22 -16.36 -7.18
N LEU A 290 6.21 -16.28 -8.51
CA LEU A 290 5.03 -15.93 -9.30
C LEU A 290 3.91 -16.99 -9.18
N ASP A 291 4.25 -18.26 -8.97
CA ASP A 291 3.27 -19.34 -8.78
C ASP A 291 2.67 -19.34 -7.37
N GLY A 292 3.45 -18.97 -6.35
CA GLY A 292 2.95 -18.59 -5.03
C GLY A 292 2.01 -17.40 -5.13
N ALA A 293 2.46 -16.29 -5.74
CA ALA A 293 1.66 -15.08 -5.93
C ALA A 293 0.32 -15.36 -6.63
N ARG A 294 0.32 -16.11 -7.73
CA ARG A 294 -0.90 -16.50 -8.47
C ARG A 294 -1.89 -17.26 -7.58
N ARG A 295 -1.41 -18.28 -6.84
CA ARG A 295 -2.26 -19.10 -5.95
C ARG A 295 -2.81 -18.29 -4.79
N SER A 296 -1.98 -17.45 -4.14
CA SER A 296 -2.40 -16.56 -3.07
C SER A 296 -3.45 -15.56 -3.57
N LEU A 297 -3.23 -14.93 -4.72
CA LEU A 297 -4.15 -13.95 -5.31
C LEU A 297 -5.51 -14.57 -5.69
N ALA A 298 -5.50 -15.80 -6.24
CA ALA A 298 -6.71 -16.57 -6.52
C ALA A 298 -7.43 -17.08 -5.26
N SER A 299 -6.76 -17.11 -4.11
CA SER A 299 -7.35 -17.50 -2.81
C SER A 299 -7.94 -16.34 -2.01
N LEU A 300 -7.64 -15.09 -2.40
CA LEU A 300 -8.32 -13.92 -1.84
C LEU A 300 -9.77 -13.92 -2.29
N THR A 301 -10.69 -13.64 -1.37
CA THR A 301 -12.10 -13.45 -1.71
C THR A 301 -12.21 -12.39 -2.81
N ALA A 302 -12.95 -12.68 -3.88
CA ALA A 302 -13.24 -11.68 -4.90
C ALA A 302 -13.80 -10.43 -4.20
N PRO A 303 -13.28 -9.22 -4.48
CA PRO A 303 -13.73 -8.01 -3.78
C PRO A 303 -15.24 -7.88 -3.89
N SER A 304 -15.88 -7.40 -2.83
CA SER A 304 -17.27 -6.97 -2.95
C SER A 304 -17.36 -5.93 -4.06
N ARG A 305 -18.46 -5.91 -4.81
CA ARG A 305 -18.64 -5.03 -5.99
C ARG A 305 -18.50 -3.52 -5.72
N GLY A 306 -18.29 -3.11 -4.46
CA GLY A 306 -18.03 -1.72 -4.05
C GLY A 306 -16.56 -1.37 -3.78
N SER A 307 -15.60 -2.31 -3.83
CA SER A 307 -14.16 -1.99 -3.61
C SER A 307 -13.36 -1.90 -4.92
N GLU A 308 -13.64 -0.84 -5.69
CA GLU A 308 -12.94 -0.47 -6.92
C GLU A 308 -11.40 -0.45 -6.78
N ARG A 309 -10.92 0.05 -5.64
CA ARG A 309 -9.50 0.08 -5.30
C ARG A 309 -8.90 -1.33 -5.25
N ASP A 310 -9.59 -2.29 -4.65
CA ASP A 310 -9.05 -3.62 -4.44
C ASP A 310 -9.17 -4.47 -5.71
N ILE A 311 -10.22 -4.28 -6.51
CA ILE A 311 -10.31 -4.80 -7.89
C ILE A 311 -9.13 -4.30 -8.73
N THR A 312 -8.85 -3.00 -8.69
CA THR A 312 -7.70 -2.37 -9.38
C THR A 312 -6.38 -2.98 -8.94
N ARG A 313 -6.15 -3.14 -7.62
CA ARG A 313 -4.93 -3.77 -7.09
C ARG A 313 -4.79 -5.22 -7.53
N MET A 314 -5.88 -6.01 -7.49
CA MET A 314 -5.86 -7.40 -7.93
C MET A 314 -5.62 -7.53 -9.44
N ALA A 315 -6.29 -6.73 -10.27
CA ALA A 315 -6.09 -6.72 -11.72
C ALA A 315 -4.64 -6.39 -12.08
N LEU A 316 -4.08 -5.33 -11.49
CA LEU A 316 -2.67 -4.95 -11.69
C LEU A 316 -1.71 -6.06 -11.22
N LEU A 317 -1.98 -6.75 -10.11
CA LEU A 317 -1.15 -7.87 -9.66
C LEU A 317 -1.26 -9.09 -10.59
N TYR A 318 -2.44 -9.45 -11.09
CA TYR A 318 -2.58 -10.51 -12.10
C TYR A 318 -1.77 -10.17 -13.36
N LEU A 319 -1.84 -8.94 -13.85
CA LEU A 319 -1.02 -8.47 -14.98
C LEU A 319 0.48 -8.50 -14.67
N LYS A 320 0.93 -8.15 -13.45
CA LYS A 320 2.35 -8.24 -13.04
C LYS A 320 2.85 -9.67 -12.87
N VAL A 321 1.98 -10.61 -12.50
CA VAL A 321 2.26 -12.07 -12.45
C VAL A 321 2.23 -12.70 -13.86
N GLY A 322 1.74 -11.98 -14.87
CA GLY A 322 1.56 -12.48 -16.23
C GLY A 322 0.31 -13.35 -16.42
N ASP A 323 -0.61 -13.36 -15.44
CA ASP A 323 -1.88 -14.08 -15.53
C ASP A 323 -2.96 -13.19 -16.17
N VAL A 324 -2.78 -12.97 -17.47
CA VAL A 324 -3.65 -12.12 -18.30
C VAL A 324 -5.08 -12.69 -18.36
N ASP A 325 -5.25 -14.01 -18.27
CA ASP A 325 -6.57 -14.66 -18.29
C ASP A 325 -7.34 -14.47 -16.99
N ALA A 326 -6.68 -14.51 -15.83
CA ALA A 326 -7.32 -14.16 -14.56
C ALA A 326 -7.65 -12.66 -14.49
N ALA A 327 -6.76 -11.79 -15.00
CA ALA A 327 -7.05 -10.36 -15.13
C ALA A 327 -8.28 -10.11 -16.03
N ARG A 328 -8.37 -10.78 -17.19
CA ARG A 328 -9.54 -10.72 -18.08
C ARG A 328 -10.83 -11.13 -17.35
N LYS A 329 -10.86 -12.31 -16.71
CA LYS A 329 -12.04 -12.82 -16.01
C LYS A 329 -12.51 -11.93 -14.87
N LEU A 330 -11.58 -11.27 -14.17
CA LEU A 330 -11.91 -10.29 -13.14
C LEU A 330 -12.67 -9.08 -13.74
N LEU A 331 -12.28 -8.66 -14.94
CA LEU A 331 -12.84 -7.50 -15.66
C LEU A 331 -14.07 -7.84 -16.52
N GLU A 332 -14.22 -9.06 -17.03
CA GLU A 332 -15.39 -9.55 -17.80
C GLU A 332 -16.73 -9.32 -17.09
N SER A 333 -16.72 -9.25 -15.76
CA SER A 333 -17.93 -9.03 -14.95
C SER A 333 -18.40 -7.58 -14.87
N ARG A 334 -17.69 -6.66 -15.53
CA ARG A 334 -17.89 -5.20 -15.47
C ARG A 334 -18.13 -4.62 -16.88
N PRO A 335 -19.03 -3.63 -17.02
CA PRO A 335 -19.19 -2.92 -18.30
C PRO A 335 -17.93 -2.14 -18.68
N GLU A 336 -17.58 -2.18 -19.97
CA GLU A 336 -16.41 -1.46 -20.52
C GLU A 336 -16.58 0.06 -20.53
N ASP A 337 -17.83 0.54 -20.44
CA ASP A 337 -18.24 1.95 -20.62
C ASP A 337 -18.06 2.84 -19.36
N ASP A 338 -17.69 2.25 -18.21
CA ASP A 338 -17.60 2.92 -16.89
C ASP A 338 -16.37 3.84 -16.73
N GLY A 339 -15.64 4.16 -17.80
CA GLY A 339 -14.38 4.90 -17.72
C GLY A 339 -13.21 4.08 -17.14
N ASN A 340 -13.33 2.75 -17.14
CA ASN A 340 -12.41 1.84 -16.45
C ASN A 340 -11.02 1.75 -17.14
N LEU A 341 -10.00 2.32 -16.48
CA LEU A 341 -8.60 2.32 -16.93
C LEU A 341 -8.01 0.92 -17.15
N LEU A 342 -8.61 -0.15 -16.60
CA LEU A 342 -8.06 -1.50 -16.60
C LEU A 342 -8.23 -2.23 -17.95
N HIS A 343 -9.25 -1.94 -18.75
CA HIS A 343 -9.43 -2.61 -20.05
C HIS A 343 -8.32 -2.24 -21.07
N PRO A 344 -7.98 -0.96 -21.29
CA PRO A 344 -6.84 -0.62 -22.15
C PRO A 344 -5.50 -1.17 -21.62
N LEU A 345 -5.31 -1.22 -20.30
CA LEU A 345 -4.12 -1.84 -19.68
C LEU A 345 -4.05 -3.34 -19.95
N LEU A 346 -5.19 -4.04 -19.98
CA LEU A 346 -5.28 -5.44 -20.40
C LEU A 346 -4.90 -5.59 -21.88
N SER A 347 -5.44 -4.75 -22.78
CA SER A 347 -5.06 -4.75 -24.21
C SER A 347 -3.56 -4.49 -24.41
N MET A 348 -2.95 -3.59 -23.63
CA MET A 348 -1.49 -3.36 -23.63
C MET A 348 -0.72 -4.60 -23.18
N ALA A 349 -1.18 -5.30 -22.14
CA ALA A 349 -0.55 -6.53 -21.64
C ALA A 349 -0.65 -7.70 -22.64
N GLU A 350 -1.68 -7.70 -23.49
CA GLU A 350 -1.85 -8.63 -24.61
C GLU A 350 -1.01 -8.26 -25.85
N GLY A 351 -0.30 -7.12 -25.83
CA GLY A 351 0.43 -6.60 -26.99
C GLY A 351 -0.45 -5.98 -28.08
N LYS A 352 -1.76 -5.80 -27.82
CA LYS A 352 -2.74 -5.25 -28.76
C LYS A 352 -2.75 -3.72 -28.69
N TYR A 353 -1.62 -3.11 -29.05
CA TYR A 353 -1.43 -1.67 -28.88
C TYR A 353 -2.39 -0.81 -29.73
N ASP A 354 -2.82 -1.26 -30.91
CA ASP A 354 -3.81 -0.53 -31.71
C ASP A 354 -5.20 -0.48 -31.04
N GLU A 355 -5.66 -1.60 -30.46
CA GLU A 355 -6.89 -1.64 -29.65
C GLU A 355 -6.76 -0.72 -28.42
N ALA A 356 -5.61 -0.77 -27.74
CA ALA A 356 -5.34 0.09 -26.59
C ALA A 356 -5.31 1.59 -26.97
N VAL A 357 -4.74 1.98 -28.13
CA VAL A 357 -4.79 3.37 -28.62
C VAL A 357 -6.23 3.84 -28.80
N MET A 358 -7.10 3.01 -29.37
CA MET A 358 -8.51 3.37 -29.56
C MET A 358 -9.23 3.52 -28.22
N ALA A 359 -9.10 2.54 -27.31
CA ALA A 359 -9.73 2.59 -26.00
C ALA A 359 -9.24 3.78 -25.15
N TRP A 360 -7.93 4.07 -25.16
CA TRP A 360 -7.37 5.23 -24.46
C TRP A 360 -7.85 6.57 -25.04
N LYS A 361 -8.08 6.67 -26.36
CA LYS A 361 -8.65 7.88 -26.97
C LYS A 361 -10.09 8.11 -26.50
N THR A 362 -10.94 7.08 -26.53
CA THR A 362 -12.32 7.15 -26.03
C THR A 362 -12.38 7.51 -24.54
N LEU A 363 -11.52 6.92 -23.71
CA LEU A 363 -11.42 7.30 -22.29
C LEU A 363 -10.94 8.74 -22.09
N ARG A 364 -10.03 9.24 -22.94
CA ARG A 364 -9.58 10.64 -22.84
C ARG A 364 -10.70 11.61 -23.15
N GLU A 365 -11.51 11.32 -24.17
CA GLU A 365 -12.66 12.15 -24.56
C GLU A 365 -13.71 12.25 -23.45
N SER A 366 -13.96 11.16 -22.70
CA SER A 366 -14.91 11.16 -21.58
C SER A 366 -14.34 11.68 -20.25
N ASN A 367 -13.01 11.80 -20.12
CA ASN A 367 -12.32 12.24 -18.89
C ASN A 367 -11.60 13.60 -18.99
N ILE A 368 -11.90 14.43 -20.00
CA ILE A 368 -11.37 15.81 -20.11
C ILE A 368 -11.62 16.59 -18.80
N GLY A 369 -10.56 17.16 -18.23
CA GLY A 369 -10.61 17.94 -17.00
C GLY A 369 -10.81 17.13 -15.71
N LYS A 370 -10.91 15.80 -15.78
CA LYS A 370 -10.96 14.92 -14.60
C LYS A 370 -9.55 14.59 -14.09
N PRO A 371 -9.38 14.21 -12.81
CA PRO A 371 -8.07 13.87 -12.25
C PRO A 371 -7.27 12.86 -13.08
N ASP A 372 -7.92 11.87 -13.69
CA ASP A 372 -7.28 10.80 -14.47
C ASP A 372 -6.74 11.18 -15.85
N GLU A 373 -7.16 12.31 -16.44
CA GLU A 373 -6.75 12.70 -17.79
C GLU A 373 -5.23 12.60 -18.05
N PRO A 374 -4.34 12.98 -17.11
CA PRO A 374 -2.90 12.88 -17.29
C PRO A 374 -2.39 11.44 -17.36
N LEU A 375 -3.00 10.52 -16.60
CA LEU A 375 -2.63 9.10 -16.60
C LEU A 375 -3.14 8.39 -17.86
N ILE A 376 -4.34 8.73 -18.30
CA ILE A 376 -4.91 8.27 -19.59
C ILE A 376 -4.02 8.75 -20.75
N SER A 377 -3.71 10.04 -20.79
CA SER A 377 -2.89 10.67 -21.84
C SER A 377 -1.46 10.12 -21.86
N GLN A 378 -0.88 9.86 -20.68
CA GLN A 378 0.41 9.18 -20.53
C GLN A 378 0.40 7.77 -21.14
N ASN A 379 -0.60 6.95 -20.82
CA ASN A 379 -0.67 5.58 -21.34
C ASN A 379 -1.01 5.56 -22.84
N LEU A 380 -1.82 6.50 -23.32
CA LEU A 380 -2.02 6.75 -24.75
C LEU A 380 -0.70 7.06 -25.45
N ALA A 381 0.12 7.97 -24.91
CA ALA A 381 1.43 8.30 -25.47
C ALA A 381 2.37 7.10 -25.53
N VAL A 382 2.34 6.21 -24.53
CA VAL A 382 3.09 4.95 -24.55
C VAL A 382 2.59 4.03 -25.67
N CYS A 383 1.28 3.89 -25.87
CA CYS A 383 0.74 3.07 -26.96
C CYS A 383 1.04 3.68 -28.35
N LEU A 384 1.05 5.01 -28.46
CA LEU A 384 1.48 5.73 -29.67
C LEU A 384 2.96 5.45 -29.98
N LEU A 385 3.83 5.36 -28.96
CA LEU A 385 5.23 4.96 -29.14
C LEU A 385 5.34 3.52 -29.70
N TYR A 386 4.63 2.56 -29.11
CA TYR A 386 4.62 1.16 -29.58
C TYR A 386 4.03 0.98 -30.99
N THR A 387 3.12 1.86 -31.41
CA THR A 387 2.55 1.90 -32.78
C THR A 387 3.36 2.79 -33.75
N GLY A 388 4.57 3.21 -33.38
CA GLY A 388 5.51 3.96 -34.24
C GLY A 388 5.21 5.45 -34.38
N LYS A 389 4.20 5.99 -33.69
CA LYS A 389 3.76 7.39 -33.75
C LYS A 389 4.55 8.26 -32.76
N LEU A 390 5.88 8.27 -32.93
CA LEU A 390 6.83 8.91 -32.02
C LEU A 390 6.55 10.42 -31.80
N ASN A 391 6.13 11.14 -32.85
CA ASN A 391 5.80 12.57 -32.75
C ASN A 391 4.50 12.80 -31.96
N GLU A 392 3.41 12.08 -32.25
CA GLU A 392 2.16 12.19 -31.46
C GLU A 392 2.40 11.82 -29.98
N SER A 393 3.23 10.80 -29.72
CA SER A 393 3.66 10.42 -28.37
C SER A 393 4.41 11.56 -27.66
N ARG A 394 5.37 12.18 -28.36
CA ARG A 394 6.15 13.32 -27.87
C ARG A 394 5.26 14.51 -27.52
N ASP A 395 4.44 14.96 -28.47
CA ASP A 395 3.61 16.16 -28.34
C ASP A 395 2.63 15.99 -27.16
N LEU A 396 2.06 14.80 -27.00
CA LEU A 396 1.17 14.48 -25.89
C LEU A 396 1.89 14.53 -24.53
N LEU A 397 3.09 13.95 -24.41
CA LEU A 397 3.89 14.02 -23.19
C LEU A 397 4.39 15.44 -22.88
N GLU A 398 4.84 16.20 -23.89
CA GLU A 398 5.24 17.60 -23.70
C GLU A 398 4.05 18.46 -23.24
N SER A 399 2.85 18.24 -23.78
CA SER A 399 1.62 18.95 -23.36
C SER A 399 1.23 18.68 -21.89
N LEU A 400 1.42 17.45 -21.39
CA LEU A 400 1.19 17.13 -19.98
C LEU A 400 2.14 17.87 -19.02
N ILE A 401 3.41 18.04 -19.42
CA ILE A 401 4.36 18.86 -18.67
C ILE A 401 3.90 20.32 -18.65
N GLU A 402 3.45 20.85 -19.80
CA GLU A 402 2.97 22.23 -19.92
C GLU A 402 1.69 22.50 -19.10
N SER A 403 0.88 21.46 -18.86
CA SER A 403 -0.25 21.47 -17.91
C SER A 403 0.13 21.21 -16.44
N ASN A 404 1.41 21.34 -16.07
CA ASN A 404 1.96 21.13 -14.71
C ASN A 404 1.89 19.68 -14.16
N HIS A 405 1.74 18.67 -15.02
CA HIS A 405 1.92 17.27 -14.62
C HIS A 405 3.40 16.87 -14.66
N SER A 406 3.84 16.04 -13.71
CA SER A 406 5.28 15.78 -13.48
C SER A 406 5.53 14.53 -12.61
N PHE A 407 4.67 13.52 -12.73
CA PHE A 407 4.88 12.24 -12.04
C PHE A 407 6.01 11.42 -12.71
N GLN A 408 6.63 10.51 -11.97
CA GLN A 408 7.91 9.89 -12.35
C GLN A 408 7.89 9.22 -13.72
N SER A 409 6.84 8.45 -14.03
CA SER A 409 6.73 7.76 -15.33
C SER A 409 6.53 8.70 -16.51
N LEU A 410 5.93 9.89 -16.32
CA LEU A 410 5.83 10.93 -17.36
C LEU A 410 7.20 11.48 -17.69
N THR A 411 7.96 11.90 -16.68
CA THR A 411 9.33 12.40 -16.85
C THR A 411 10.23 11.36 -17.52
N PHE A 412 10.18 10.11 -17.07
CA PHE A 412 11.00 9.01 -17.61
C PHE A 412 10.62 8.63 -19.05
N ASN A 413 9.33 8.60 -19.38
CA ASN A 413 8.87 8.28 -20.73
C ASN A 413 9.20 9.42 -21.71
N LEU A 414 9.04 10.69 -21.30
CA LEU A 414 9.46 11.83 -22.13
C LEU A 414 10.98 11.88 -22.32
N ALA A 415 11.76 11.59 -21.28
CA ALA A 415 13.21 11.41 -21.38
C ALA A 415 13.59 10.31 -22.38
N THR A 416 12.84 9.20 -22.41
CA THR A 416 12.99 8.12 -23.41
C THR A 416 12.65 8.59 -24.82
N VAL A 417 11.55 9.32 -25.01
CA VAL A 417 11.15 9.87 -26.31
C VAL A 417 12.20 10.87 -26.82
N TYR A 418 12.83 11.67 -25.95
CA TYR A 418 13.94 12.53 -26.34
C TYR A 418 15.18 11.76 -26.79
N GLU A 419 15.52 10.64 -26.15
CA GLU A 419 16.61 9.75 -26.58
C GLU A 419 16.35 9.14 -27.96
N LEU A 420 15.09 8.78 -28.25
CA LEU A 420 14.69 8.17 -29.52
C LEU A 420 14.51 9.19 -30.67
N SER A 421 14.20 10.46 -30.36
CA SER A 421 13.83 11.48 -31.36
C SER A 421 14.87 12.58 -31.59
N SER A 422 15.98 12.64 -30.83
CA SER A 422 16.92 13.77 -30.97
C SER A 422 18.35 13.51 -30.50
N ASP A 423 19.32 13.84 -31.34
CA ASP A 423 20.75 13.92 -30.97
C ASP A 423 21.03 14.95 -29.86
N LYS A 424 20.08 15.86 -29.61
CA LYS A 424 20.15 16.88 -28.55
C LYS A 424 19.43 16.43 -27.26
N SER A 425 19.12 15.13 -27.13
CA SER A 425 18.40 14.54 -26.00
C SER A 425 18.88 15.01 -24.62
N ARG A 426 20.20 15.07 -24.38
CA ARG A 426 20.79 15.56 -23.12
C ARG A 426 20.37 17.00 -22.79
N ALA A 427 20.35 17.89 -23.78
CA ALA A 427 19.93 19.28 -23.58
C ALA A 427 18.41 19.41 -23.38
N LEU A 428 17.61 18.56 -24.03
CA LEU A 428 16.17 18.49 -23.80
C LEU A 428 15.84 17.97 -22.39
N LYS A 429 16.52 16.92 -21.93
CA LYS A 429 16.40 16.36 -20.57
C LYS A 429 16.76 17.38 -19.49
N LEU A 430 17.85 18.15 -19.66
CA LEU A 430 18.19 19.24 -18.74
C LEU A 430 17.14 20.36 -18.72
N ARG A 431 16.63 20.79 -19.88
CA ARG A 431 15.54 21.79 -19.93
C ARG A 431 14.24 21.28 -19.31
N LEU A 432 14.00 19.96 -19.35
CA LEU A 432 12.86 19.33 -18.69
C LEU A 432 12.96 19.44 -17.16
N THR A 433 14.16 19.29 -16.57
CA THR A 433 14.35 19.52 -15.12
C THR A 433 14.04 20.97 -14.75
N GLU A 434 14.60 21.92 -15.51
CA GLU A 434 14.38 23.37 -15.33
C GLU A 434 12.92 23.82 -15.54
N ARG A 435 12.14 23.08 -16.34
CA ARG A 435 10.72 23.33 -16.57
C ARG A 435 9.89 22.79 -15.40
N ILE A 436 10.10 21.52 -15.01
CA ILE A 436 9.35 20.89 -13.91
C ILE A 436 9.63 21.59 -12.57
N ALA A 437 10.84 22.08 -12.33
CA ALA A 437 11.19 22.85 -11.12
C ALA A 437 10.44 24.20 -10.98
N LYS A 438 9.66 24.62 -11.98
CA LYS A 438 8.79 25.81 -11.94
C LYS A 438 7.32 25.48 -11.69
N HIS A 439 6.96 24.19 -11.66
CA HIS A 439 5.60 23.77 -11.32
C HIS A 439 5.33 24.08 -9.84
N PRO A 440 4.06 24.26 -9.41
CA PRO A 440 3.76 24.43 -7.99
C PRO A 440 4.04 23.14 -7.18
N PRO A 441 4.48 23.27 -5.91
CA PRO A 441 4.58 22.14 -4.98
C PRO A 441 3.19 21.52 -4.69
N SER A 442 3.16 20.24 -4.31
CA SER A 442 1.92 19.46 -4.14
C SER A 442 2.15 18.24 -3.24
N ALA A 443 1.22 17.99 -2.32
CA ALA A 443 1.24 16.83 -1.42
C ALA A 443 1.26 15.46 -2.14
N ASP A 444 0.80 15.41 -3.39
CA ASP A 444 0.66 14.17 -4.17
C ASP A 444 1.93 13.82 -4.98
N LYS A 445 2.94 14.69 -4.98
CA LYS A 445 4.13 14.57 -5.83
C LYS A 445 5.38 14.86 -5.01
N ASN A 446 6.35 13.94 -5.05
CA ASN A 446 7.69 14.25 -4.53
C ASN A 446 8.25 15.49 -5.26
N TRP A 447 8.68 16.51 -4.51
CA TRP A 447 9.31 17.70 -5.07
C TRP A 447 10.75 17.42 -5.47
N GLU A 448 11.50 16.71 -4.63
CA GLU A 448 12.92 16.45 -4.84
C GLU A 448 13.14 15.35 -5.89
N ARG A 449 13.42 15.74 -7.14
CA ARG A 449 13.56 14.79 -8.25
C ARG A 449 15.00 14.30 -8.46
N PRO A 450 15.27 12.98 -8.40
CA PRO A 450 16.59 12.43 -8.71
C PRO A 450 16.89 12.47 -10.21
N ASN A 451 18.17 12.49 -10.58
CA ASN A 451 18.61 12.51 -11.98
C ASN A 451 18.11 11.29 -12.79
N VAL A 452 17.88 10.15 -12.12
CA VAL A 452 17.36 8.92 -12.74
C VAL A 452 15.95 9.09 -13.33
N ASP A 453 15.09 9.93 -12.73
CA ASP A 453 13.74 10.26 -13.26
C ASP A 453 13.83 10.88 -14.66
N PHE A 454 14.94 11.55 -14.96
CA PHE A 454 15.19 12.24 -16.24
C PHE A 454 16.19 11.49 -17.13
N LYS A 455 16.75 10.34 -16.71
CA LYS A 455 17.87 9.65 -17.39
C LYS A 455 19.07 10.57 -17.67
N ILE A 456 19.59 11.24 -16.64
CA ILE A 456 20.75 12.17 -16.71
C ILE A 456 21.98 11.59 -16.01
#